data_AF-A0A948PXX5-F1
#
_entry.id   AF-A0A948PXX5-F1
#
_cell.length_a   1.000
_cell.length_b   1.000
_cell.length_c   1.000
_cell.angle_alpha   90.00
_cell.angle_beta   90.00
_cell.angle_gamma   90.00
#
_symmetry.space_group_name_H-M   'P 1'
#
loop_
_entity.id
_entity.type
_entity.pdbx_description
1 polymer ?
#
loop_
_entity_poly.entity_id
_entity_poly.type
_entity_poly.pdbx_seq_one_letter_code
_entity_poly.pdbx_strand_id
1 'polypeptide(L)'
;MYFLKWLIDIFVVLLLLRLLIRPREALFDPRYRLIYRLTEPVLTPSRYLTRDVTKGAFLSILGLVVLRALVYLPIRPAPFISGLGQSLLDLFHFLFQGYMVIWVVSILAKYGHATSFMYLVQRAFIPLNWVSGWLGIPRRHFHLFMFLFVWILYAILSAAIHSFLFQRTVGLPLSLFQGLGEGLILFLALFPFPGFFALVIIIAALLSWVSPDPSNPVVQMIYGISEPVLIPFRRYVPLLGGLDISPIVALLCFQILGGLGQQVVAGLMRPF
;
A
#
# COMPACT_ATOMS: atom_id res chain seq x y z
N MET A 1 23.54 -5.70 -1.70
CA MET A 1 22.66 -6.32 -0.68
C MET A 1 21.32 -5.58 -0.53
N TYR A 2 21.31 -4.25 -0.32
CA TYR A 2 20.07 -3.45 -0.35
C TYR A 2 19.29 -3.55 -1.66
N PHE A 3 20.00 -3.62 -2.80
CA PHE A 3 19.38 -3.84 -4.11
C PHE A 3 18.54 -5.12 -4.18
N LEU A 4 19.03 -6.24 -3.63
CA LEU A 4 18.31 -7.51 -3.67
C LEU A 4 17.05 -7.47 -2.80
N LYS A 5 17.13 -6.86 -1.61
CA LYS A 5 15.95 -6.62 -0.77
C LYS A 5 14.91 -5.79 -1.52
N TRP A 6 15.34 -4.69 -2.12
CA TRP A 6 14.45 -3.81 -2.91
C TRP A 6 13.81 -4.53 -4.09
N LEU A 7 14.57 -5.36 -4.80
CA LEU A 7 14.08 -6.17 -5.90
C LEU A 7 13.00 -7.17 -5.43
N ILE A 8 13.24 -7.86 -4.31
CA ILE A 8 12.25 -8.76 -3.70
C ILE A 8 10.99 -7.99 -3.34
N ASP A 9 11.13 -6.83 -2.69
CA ASP A 9 10.00 -5.99 -2.27
C ASP A 9 9.16 -5.59 -3.50
N ILE A 10 9.78 -5.21 -4.62
CA ILE A 10 9.08 -4.93 -5.90
C ILE A 10 8.28 -6.14 -6.39
N PHE A 11 8.89 -7.32 -6.45
CA PHE A 11 8.19 -8.50 -6.93
C PHE A 11 7.03 -8.89 -6.01
N VAL A 12 7.17 -8.70 -4.70
CA VAL A 12 6.06 -8.85 -3.75
C VAL A 12 4.93 -7.87 -4.09
N VAL A 13 5.23 -6.59 -4.32
CA VAL A 13 4.20 -5.60 -4.74
C VAL A 13 3.51 -6.05 -6.02
N LEU A 14 4.27 -6.43 -7.04
CA LEU A 14 3.74 -6.84 -8.34
C LEU A 14 2.85 -8.09 -8.21
N LEU A 15 3.23 -9.05 -7.38
CA LEU A 15 2.43 -10.25 -7.10
C LEU A 15 1.14 -9.92 -6.32
N LEU A 16 1.19 -8.99 -5.36
CA LEU A 16 0.00 -8.50 -4.66
C LEU A 16 -0.95 -7.78 -5.62
N LEU A 17 -0.42 -6.93 -6.50
CA LEU A 17 -1.22 -6.30 -7.57
C LEU A 17 -1.81 -7.36 -8.50
N ARG A 18 -1.04 -8.39 -8.86
CA ARG A 18 -1.51 -9.52 -9.68
C ARG A 18 -2.69 -10.26 -9.04
N LEU A 19 -2.76 -10.36 -7.71
CA LEU A 19 -3.90 -10.95 -6.99
C LEU A 19 -5.17 -10.09 -7.07
N LEU A 20 -5.04 -8.77 -7.24
CA LEU A 20 -6.18 -7.85 -7.34
C LEU A 20 -6.71 -7.69 -8.78
N ILE A 21 -5.87 -7.94 -9.77
CA ILE A 21 -6.18 -7.76 -11.20
C ILE A 21 -6.80 -9.04 -11.78
N ARG A 22 -7.99 -8.91 -12.38
CA ARG A 22 -8.66 -10.03 -13.03
C ARG A 22 -7.99 -10.37 -14.38
N PRO A 23 -7.88 -11.66 -14.76
CA PRO A 23 -7.24 -12.06 -16.01
C PRO A 23 -7.83 -11.39 -17.25
N ARG A 24 -9.17 -11.24 -17.29
CA ARG A 24 -9.86 -10.59 -18.41
C ARG A 24 -9.46 -9.13 -18.58
N GLU A 25 -9.19 -8.40 -17.51
CA GLU A 25 -8.83 -6.98 -17.58
C GLU A 25 -7.42 -6.77 -18.10
N ALA A 26 -6.50 -7.69 -17.79
CA ALA A 26 -5.15 -7.67 -18.35
C ALA A 26 -5.10 -7.91 -19.86
N LEU A 27 -6.17 -8.48 -20.44
CA LEU A 27 -6.30 -8.61 -21.90
C LEU A 27 -6.58 -7.25 -22.55
N PHE A 28 -7.36 -6.38 -21.91
CA PHE A 28 -7.79 -5.11 -22.49
C PHE A 28 -6.94 -3.91 -22.05
N ASP A 29 -6.37 -3.95 -20.85
CA ASP A 29 -5.56 -2.85 -20.30
C ASP A 29 -4.05 -3.16 -20.40
N PRO A 30 -3.28 -2.37 -21.18
CA PRO A 30 -1.83 -2.56 -21.32
C PRO A 30 -1.06 -2.51 -19.99
N ARG A 31 -1.54 -1.74 -19.00
CA ARG A 31 -0.88 -1.57 -17.69
C ARG A 31 -0.98 -2.84 -16.86
N TYR A 32 -2.15 -3.44 -16.84
CA TYR A 32 -2.39 -4.72 -16.19
C TYR A 32 -1.65 -5.84 -16.90
N ARG A 33 -1.58 -5.79 -18.24
CA ARG A 33 -0.76 -6.71 -19.02
C ARG A 33 0.72 -6.63 -18.65
N LEU A 34 1.25 -5.44 -18.39
CA LEU A 34 2.64 -5.25 -17.94
C LEU A 34 2.87 -5.93 -16.59
N ILE A 35 1.99 -5.73 -15.60
CA ILE A 35 2.07 -6.42 -14.29
C ILE A 35 2.04 -7.93 -14.49
N TYR A 36 1.20 -8.42 -15.40
CA TYR A 36 1.17 -9.84 -15.73
C TYR A 36 2.53 -10.32 -16.23
N ARG A 37 3.09 -9.67 -17.25
CA ARG A 37 4.40 -10.01 -17.83
C ARG A 37 5.53 -9.97 -16.81
N LEU A 38 5.58 -8.94 -15.97
CA LEU A 38 6.64 -8.80 -14.96
C LEU A 38 6.55 -9.86 -13.87
N THR A 39 5.35 -10.37 -13.56
CA THR A 39 5.16 -11.40 -12.54
C THR A 39 5.35 -12.82 -13.04
N GLU A 40 5.23 -13.07 -14.36
CA GLU A 40 5.35 -14.42 -14.94
C GLU A 40 6.64 -15.16 -14.56
N PRO A 41 7.85 -14.56 -14.59
CA PRO A 41 9.08 -15.29 -14.28
C PRO A 41 9.10 -15.84 -12.85
N VAL A 42 8.56 -15.08 -11.89
CA VAL A 42 8.50 -15.49 -10.48
C VAL A 42 7.35 -16.47 -10.22
N LEU A 43 6.25 -16.36 -10.98
CA LEU A 43 5.11 -17.28 -10.87
C LEU A 43 5.36 -18.64 -11.51
N THR A 44 6.19 -18.73 -12.55
CA THR A 44 6.38 -19.97 -13.33
C THR A 44 6.79 -21.16 -12.47
N PRO A 45 7.76 -21.05 -11.54
CA PRO A 45 8.11 -22.15 -10.62
C PRO A 45 6.91 -22.65 -9.80
N SER A 46 6.04 -21.74 -9.34
CA SER A 46 4.87 -22.11 -8.53
C SER A 46 3.79 -22.87 -9.30
N ARG A 47 3.74 -22.72 -10.64
CA ARG A 47 2.76 -23.43 -11.49
C ARG A 47 3.01 -24.93 -11.58
N TYR A 48 4.25 -25.36 -11.38
CA TYR A 48 4.57 -26.78 -11.26
C TYR A 48 3.96 -27.39 -10.00
N LEU A 49 3.78 -26.61 -8.93
CA LEU A 49 3.22 -27.07 -7.66
C LEU A 49 1.70 -26.90 -7.61
N THR A 50 1.18 -25.78 -8.11
CA THR A 50 -0.26 -25.48 -8.07
C THR A 50 -0.75 -24.97 -9.42
N ARG A 51 -1.79 -25.61 -9.97
CA ARG A 51 -2.44 -25.17 -11.21
C ARG A 51 -3.26 -23.88 -11.04
N ASP A 52 -3.61 -23.52 -9.81
CA ASP A 52 -4.37 -22.30 -9.50
C ASP A 52 -3.44 -21.07 -9.43
N VAL A 53 -3.74 -20.06 -10.22
CA VAL A 53 -2.96 -18.81 -10.31
C VAL A 53 -2.88 -18.07 -8.98
N THR A 54 -3.96 -18.06 -8.20
CA THR A 54 -3.98 -17.37 -6.89
C THR A 54 -3.09 -18.08 -5.89
N LYS A 55 -3.21 -19.41 -5.79
CA LYS A 55 -2.34 -20.23 -4.94
C LYS A 55 -0.88 -20.13 -5.37
N GLY A 56 -0.60 -20.12 -6.67
CA GLY A 56 0.74 -19.91 -7.20
C GLY A 56 1.34 -18.56 -6.82
N ALA A 57 0.56 -17.48 -6.86
CA ALA A 57 0.99 -16.16 -6.40
C ALA A 57 1.30 -16.13 -4.90
N PHE A 58 0.47 -16.75 -4.06
CA PHE A 58 0.76 -16.88 -2.62
C PHE A 58 2.04 -17.68 -2.36
N LEU A 59 2.23 -18.81 -3.05
CA LEU A 59 3.45 -19.61 -2.96
C LEU A 59 4.69 -18.82 -3.40
N SER A 60 4.55 -18.00 -4.44
CA SER A 60 5.62 -17.15 -4.94
C SER A 60 5.99 -16.06 -3.93
N ILE A 61 5.00 -15.41 -3.30
CA ILE A 61 5.23 -14.45 -2.22
C ILE A 61 5.92 -15.14 -1.04
N LEU A 62 5.49 -16.34 -0.63
CA LEU A 62 6.14 -17.11 0.42
C LEU A 62 7.59 -17.45 0.06
N GLY A 63 7.85 -17.89 -1.17
CA GLY A 63 9.19 -18.14 -1.67
C GLY A 63 10.09 -16.89 -1.63
N LEU A 64 9.55 -15.72 -1.97
CA LEU A 64 10.25 -14.44 -1.87
C LEU A 64 10.52 -14.03 -0.42
N VAL A 65 9.60 -14.29 0.51
CA VAL A 65 9.81 -14.08 1.95
C VAL A 65 10.96 -14.94 2.46
N VAL A 66 11.01 -16.21 2.06
CA VAL A 66 12.10 -17.13 2.41
C VAL A 66 13.41 -16.67 1.79
N LEU A 67 13.40 -16.27 0.51
CA LEU A 67 14.58 -15.74 -0.17
C LEU A 67 15.12 -14.50 0.55
N ARG A 68 14.25 -13.57 0.95
CA ARG A 68 14.65 -12.38 1.72
C ARG A 68 15.24 -12.74 3.09
N ALA A 69 14.73 -13.77 3.75
CA ALA A 69 15.33 -14.25 5.00
C ALA A 69 16.77 -14.77 4.80
N LEU A 70 17.05 -15.44 3.68
CA LEU A 70 18.41 -15.85 3.32
C LEU A 70 19.33 -14.64 3.10
N VAL A 71 18.81 -13.53 2.55
CA VAL A 71 19.57 -12.28 2.41
C VAL A 71 19.98 -11.70 3.77
N TYR A 72 19.24 -11.97 4.85
CA TYR A 72 19.56 -11.47 6.19
C TYR A 72 20.68 -12.25 6.90
N LEU A 73 20.92 -13.52 6.53
CA LEU A 73 21.95 -14.37 7.12
C LEU A 73 23.37 -13.76 7.13
N PRO A 74 23.89 -13.20 6.02
CA PRO A 74 25.23 -12.61 6.01
C PRO A 74 25.30 -11.24 6.72
N ILE A 75 24.16 -10.61 7.02
CA ILE A 75 24.10 -9.25 7.59
C ILE A 75 24.14 -9.28 9.10
N ARG A 76 23.42 -10.23 9.68
CA ARG A 76 23.27 -10.38 11.12
C ARG A 76 23.63 -11.82 11.46
N PRO A 77 24.60 -12.06 12.37
CA PRO A 77 24.88 -13.40 12.88
C PRO A 77 23.69 -13.83 13.75
N ALA A 78 22.62 -14.29 13.10
CA ALA A 78 21.36 -14.64 13.71
C ALA A 78 20.81 -15.92 13.05
N PRO A 79 20.10 -16.78 13.80
CA PRO A 79 19.53 -17.99 13.25
C PRO A 79 18.60 -17.71 12.07
N PHE A 80 18.52 -18.62 11.10
CA PHE A 80 17.62 -18.50 9.95
C PHE A 80 16.16 -18.20 10.33
N ILE A 81 15.68 -18.79 11.43
CA ILE A 81 14.33 -18.56 11.97
C ILE A 81 14.10 -17.07 12.30
N SER A 82 15.10 -16.39 12.86
CA SER A 82 15.01 -14.96 13.14
C SER A 82 15.02 -14.11 11.86
N GLY A 83 15.77 -14.55 10.83
CA GLY A 83 15.73 -13.94 9.50
C GLY A 83 14.37 -14.12 8.82
N LEU A 84 13.74 -15.29 8.97
CA LEU A 84 12.35 -15.52 8.54
C LEU A 84 11.37 -14.65 9.29
N GLY A 85 11.53 -14.51 10.61
CA GLY A 85 10.73 -13.61 11.43
C GLY A 85 10.82 -12.16 10.96
N GLN A 86 12.04 -11.67 10.70
CA GLN A 86 12.25 -10.33 10.16
C GLN A 86 11.60 -10.17 8.79
N SER A 87 11.77 -11.15 7.90
CA SER A 87 11.15 -11.12 6.58
C SER A 87 9.63 -11.11 6.68
N LEU A 88 9.01 -11.89 7.58
CA LEU A 88 7.56 -11.85 7.76
C LEU A 88 7.09 -10.50 8.33
N LEU A 89 7.79 -9.94 9.32
CA LEU A 89 7.50 -8.60 9.82
C LEU A 89 7.57 -7.55 8.71
N ASP A 90 8.62 -7.57 7.89
CA ASP A 90 8.77 -6.62 6.79
C ASP A 90 7.64 -6.74 5.76
N LEU A 91 7.16 -7.97 5.48
CA LEU A 91 5.99 -8.17 4.64
C LEU A 91 4.75 -7.56 5.30
N PHE A 92 4.53 -7.78 6.59
CA PHE A 92 3.36 -7.26 7.30
C PHE A 92 3.40 -5.73 7.46
N HIS A 93 4.57 -5.14 7.72
CA HIS A 93 4.78 -3.69 7.66
C HIS A 93 4.38 -3.14 6.30
N PHE A 94 4.90 -3.75 5.22
CA PHE A 94 4.62 -3.34 3.86
C PHE A 94 3.12 -3.45 3.52
N LEU A 95 2.49 -4.57 3.87
CA LEU A 95 1.06 -4.79 3.65
C LEU A 95 0.20 -3.81 4.44
N PHE A 96 0.54 -3.57 5.71
CA PHE A 96 -0.14 -2.61 6.57
C PHE A 96 -0.05 -1.19 5.99
N GLN A 97 1.16 -0.74 5.62
CA GLN A 97 1.37 0.58 5.01
C GLN A 97 0.64 0.72 3.68
N GLY A 98 0.75 -0.28 2.80
CA GLY A 98 0.02 -0.30 1.53
C GLY A 98 -1.49 -0.22 1.74
N TYR A 99 -2.01 -0.95 2.73
CA TYR A 99 -3.42 -0.89 3.09
C TYR A 99 -3.84 0.49 3.61
N MET A 100 -3.04 1.10 4.49
CA MET A 100 -3.32 2.43 5.04
C MET A 100 -3.29 3.51 3.95
N VAL A 101 -2.39 3.40 2.98
CA VAL A 101 -2.39 4.24 1.78
C VAL A 101 -3.72 4.11 1.01
N ILE A 102 -4.13 2.88 0.71
CA ILE A 102 -5.38 2.61 -0.02
C ILE A 102 -6.58 3.15 0.78
N TRP A 103 -6.55 3.01 2.11
CA TRP A 103 -7.58 3.55 3.01
C TRP A 103 -7.66 5.07 2.97
N VAL A 104 -6.54 5.78 3.06
CA VAL A 104 -6.49 7.26 2.93
C VAL A 104 -7.04 7.69 1.56
N VAL A 105 -6.59 7.06 0.49
CA VAL A 105 -7.07 7.34 -0.88
C VAL A 105 -8.58 7.13 -0.97
N SER A 106 -9.09 6.05 -0.38
CA SER A 106 -10.52 5.76 -0.38
C SER A 106 -11.36 6.80 0.36
N ILE A 107 -10.81 7.44 1.39
CA ILE A 107 -11.48 8.52 2.12
C ILE A 107 -11.52 9.79 1.28
N LEU A 108 -10.41 10.12 0.62
CA LEU A 108 -10.30 11.30 -0.24
C LEU A 108 -11.20 11.18 -1.47
N ALA A 109 -11.27 9.99 -2.07
CA ALA A 109 -12.00 9.71 -3.30
C ALA A 109 -13.54 9.63 -3.15
N LYS A 110 -14.12 10.09 -2.03
CA LYS A 110 -15.53 9.86 -1.65
C LYS A 110 -16.51 10.22 -2.79
N TYR A 111 -17.04 9.15 -3.41
CA TYR A 111 -18.01 9.15 -4.52
C TYR A 111 -17.57 9.94 -5.76
N GLY A 112 -17.17 9.27 -6.84
CA GLY A 112 -17.29 9.93 -8.14
C GLY A 112 -16.69 9.29 -9.39
N HIS A 113 -15.54 8.61 -9.35
CA HIS A 113 -14.87 8.28 -10.62
C HIS A 113 -14.40 6.83 -10.70
N ALA A 114 -14.91 6.13 -11.72
CA ALA A 114 -14.58 4.77 -12.09
C ALA A 114 -13.24 4.69 -12.85
N THR A 115 -12.14 5.12 -12.21
CA THR A 115 -10.81 4.90 -12.79
C THR A 115 -10.36 3.45 -12.54
N SER A 116 -9.55 2.88 -13.43
CA SER A 116 -8.96 1.54 -13.24
C SER A 116 -8.24 1.42 -11.89
N PHE A 117 -7.57 2.50 -11.47
CA PHE A 117 -6.93 2.61 -10.15
C PHE A 117 -7.94 2.52 -9.00
N MET A 118 -9.05 3.27 -9.06
CA MET A 118 -10.11 3.17 -8.04
C MET A 118 -10.74 1.78 -7.98
N TYR A 119 -10.91 1.09 -9.11
CA TYR A 119 -11.38 -0.30 -9.10
C TYR A 119 -10.41 -1.25 -8.38
N LEU A 120 -9.10 -1.06 -8.58
CA LEU A 120 -8.08 -1.84 -7.87
C LEU A 120 -8.11 -1.56 -6.36
N VAL A 121 -8.19 -0.28 -5.97
CA VAL A 121 -8.31 0.17 -4.57
C VAL A 121 -9.54 -0.44 -3.91
N GLN A 122 -10.70 -0.41 -4.57
CA GLN A 122 -11.93 -1.00 -4.04
C GLN A 122 -11.84 -2.52 -3.87
N ARG A 123 -11.10 -3.23 -4.75
CA ARG A 123 -10.90 -4.67 -4.64
C ARG A 123 -10.06 -5.10 -3.46
N ALA A 124 -9.04 -4.31 -3.12
CA ALA A 124 -8.24 -4.52 -1.92
C ALA A 124 -9.13 -4.57 -0.65
N PHE A 125 -10.33 -3.97 -0.70
CA PHE A 125 -11.28 -3.97 0.42
C PHE A 125 -12.33 -5.08 0.36
N ILE A 126 -12.39 -5.92 -0.68
CA ILE A 126 -13.38 -7.01 -0.76
C ILE A 126 -13.34 -7.93 0.47
N PRO A 127 -12.17 -8.41 0.94
CA PRO A 127 -12.12 -9.25 2.13
C PRO A 127 -12.71 -8.55 3.36
N LEU A 128 -12.48 -7.25 3.49
CA LEU A 128 -12.94 -6.47 4.65
C LEU A 128 -14.40 -6.08 4.56
N ASN A 129 -14.96 -5.95 3.35
CA ASN A 129 -16.41 -5.87 3.15
C ASN A 129 -17.09 -7.14 3.66
N TRP A 130 -16.51 -8.31 3.40
CA TRP A 130 -17.04 -9.58 3.89
C TRP A 130 -17.00 -9.64 5.43
N VAL A 131 -15.86 -9.31 6.05
CA VAL A 131 -15.75 -9.28 7.52
C VAL A 131 -16.70 -8.24 8.13
N SER A 132 -16.80 -7.04 7.55
CA SER A 132 -17.72 -6.00 7.99
C SER A 132 -19.18 -6.45 7.91
N GLY A 133 -19.55 -7.19 6.86
CA GLY A 133 -20.89 -7.73 6.70
C GLY A 133 -21.20 -8.80 7.73
N TRP A 134 -20.24 -9.68 8.00
CA TRP A 134 -20.36 -10.70 9.05
C TRP A 134 -20.52 -10.09 10.45
N LEU A 135 -19.79 -9.01 10.74
CA LEU A 135 -19.88 -8.27 12.01
C LEU A 135 -21.07 -7.28 12.06
N GLY A 136 -21.89 -7.19 11.01
CA GLY A 136 -23.05 -6.30 10.96
C GLY A 136 -22.71 -4.80 11.01
N ILE A 137 -21.51 -4.41 10.58
CA ILE A 137 -21.04 -3.03 10.70
C ILE A 137 -21.66 -2.16 9.60
N PRO A 138 -22.38 -1.07 9.95
CA PRO A 138 -23.01 -0.20 8.96
C PRO A 138 -21.99 0.51 8.04
N ARG A 139 -22.38 0.77 6.79
CA ARG A 139 -21.55 1.46 5.78
C ARG A 139 -20.96 2.80 6.26
N ARG A 140 -21.68 3.56 7.10
CA ARG A 140 -21.20 4.83 7.69
C ARG A 140 -19.95 4.67 8.57
N HIS A 141 -19.78 3.51 9.22
CA HIS A 141 -18.64 3.21 10.09
C HIS A 141 -17.59 2.34 9.40
N PHE A 142 -17.76 2.03 8.12
CA PHE A 142 -16.91 1.09 7.38
C PHE A 142 -15.44 1.52 7.37
N HIS A 143 -15.16 2.79 7.07
CA HIS A 143 -13.78 3.29 7.07
C HIS A 143 -13.11 3.21 8.43
N LEU A 144 -13.80 3.59 9.51
CA LEU A 144 -13.27 3.48 10.87
C LEU A 144 -13.00 2.01 11.23
N PHE A 145 -13.95 1.13 10.93
CA PHE A 145 -13.79 -0.29 11.15
C PHE A 145 -12.58 -0.86 10.41
N MET A 146 -12.41 -0.55 9.13
CA MET A 146 -11.29 -1.04 8.32
C MET A 146 -9.94 -0.63 8.92
N PHE A 147 -9.83 0.63 9.36
CA PHE A 147 -8.62 1.14 9.99
C PHE A 147 -8.31 0.34 11.26
N LEU A 148 -9.28 0.25 12.18
CA LEU A 148 -9.10 -0.44 13.45
C LEU A 148 -8.85 -1.93 13.26
N PHE A 149 -9.58 -2.59 12.36
CA PHE A 149 -9.44 -4.01 12.09
C PHE A 149 -8.06 -4.35 11.56
N VAL A 150 -7.57 -3.62 10.54
CA VAL A 150 -6.24 -3.86 9.97
C VAL A 150 -5.14 -3.51 10.97
N TRP A 151 -5.33 -2.47 11.79
CA TRP A 151 -4.38 -2.10 12.83
C TRP A 151 -4.29 -3.14 13.96
N ILE A 152 -5.42 -3.64 14.44
CA ILE A 152 -5.47 -4.70 15.46
C ILE A 152 -4.90 -6.00 14.88
N LEU A 153 -5.28 -6.36 13.65
CA LEU A 153 -4.75 -7.56 12.99
C LEU A 153 -3.23 -7.48 12.84
N TYR A 154 -2.71 -6.33 12.41
CA TYR A 154 -1.28 -6.08 12.35
C TYR A 154 -0.61 -6.25 13.73
N ALA A 155 -1.19 -5.67 14.78
CA ALA A 155 -0.65 -5.76 16.13
C ALA A 155 -0.59 -7.21 16.64
N ILE A 156 -1.64 -8.01 16.38
CA ILE A 156 -1.69 -9.43 16.74
C ILE A 156 -0.61 -10.21 15.97
N LEU A 157 -0.48 -9.99 14.66
CA LEU A 157 0.49 -10.67 13.82
C LEU A 157 1.94 -10.29 14.19
N SER A 158 2.20 -9.01 14.44
CA SER A 158 3.51 -8.54 14.92
C SER A 158 3.85 -9.14 16.28
N ALA A 159 2.91 -9.13 17.23
CA ALA A 159 3.11 -9.73 18.55
C ALA A 159 3.44 -11.23 18.44
N ALA A 160 2.69 -11.96 17.61
CA ALA A 160 2.96 -13.38 17.37
C ALA A 160 4.38 -13.61 16.84
N ILE A 161 4.82 -12.84 15.84
CA ILE A 161 6.17 -13.00 15.29
C ILE A 161 7.25 -12.68 16.34
N HIS A 162 7.09 -11.60 17.11
CA HIS A 162 8.03 -11.22 18.17
C HIS A 162 8.13 -12.29 19.27
N SER A 163 7.00 -12.88 19.66
CA SER A 163 6.97 -13.94 20.67
C SER A 163 7.53 -15.26 20.15
N PHE A 164 7.15 -15.70 18.96
CA PHE A 164 7.50 -17.04 18.46
C PHE A 164 8.84 -17.10 17.72
N LEU A 165 9.18 -16.11 16.88
CA LEU A 165 10.33 -16.18 15.98
C LEU A 165 11.54 -15.40 16.50
N PHE A 166 11.33 -14.39 17.35
CA PHE A 166 12.40 -13.63 18.01
C PHE A 166 12.66 -14.06 19.46
N GLN A 167 11.89 -15.03 19.99
CA GLN A 167 11.99 -15.55 21.35
C GLN A 167 12.01 -14.44 22.42
N ARG A 168 11.33 -13.32 22.17
CA ARG A 168 11.23 -12.25 23.17
C ARG A 168 10.36 -12.73 24.33
N THR A 169 10.91 -12.74 25.53
CA THR A 169 10.23 -13.14 26.78
C THR A 169 9.31 -12.04 27.32
N VAL A 170 8.61 -11.35 26.42
CA VAL A 170 7.66 -10.29 26.76
C VAL A 170 6.27 -10.95 26.84
N GLY A 171 5.53 -10.69 27.92
CA GLY A 171 4.18 -11.23 28.09
C GLY A 171 3.21 -10.76 27.00
N LEU A 172 2.20 -11.59 26.68
CA LEU A 172 1.23 -11.33 25.61
C LEU A 172 0.57 -9.93 25.64
N PRO A 173 0.15 -9.38 26.80
CA PRO A 173 -0.45 -8.06 26.84
C PRO A 173 0.53 -6.97 26.38
N LEU A 174 1.79 -7.07 26.80
CA LEU A 174 2.81 -6.08 26.46
C LEU A 174 3.26 -6.22 25.00
N SER A 175 3.35 -7.43 24.44
CA SER A 175 3.64 -7.61 23.01
C SER A 175 2.53 -7.05 22.12
N LEU A 176 1.26 -7.19 22.52
CA LEU A 176 0.14 -6.58 21.79
C LEU A 176 0.18 -5.06 21.85
N PHE A 177 0.49 -4.50 23.03
CA PHE A 177 0.65 -3.06 23.20
C PHE A 177 1.79 -2.51 22.33
N GLN A 178 2.93 -3.22 22.28
CA GLN A 178 4.04 -2.89 21.38
C GLN A 178 3.59 -2.95 19.91
N GLY A 179 2.90 -4.00 19.49
CA GLY A 179 2.36 -4.12 18.13
C GLY A 179 1.39 -3.00 17.75
N LEU A 180 0.53 -2.56 18.69
CA LEU A 180 -0.34 -1.39 18.48
C LEU A 180 0.49 -0.12 18.31
N GLY A 181 1.49 0.10 19.17
CA GLY A 181 2.42 1.22 19.08
C GLY A 181 3.19 1.26 17.75
N GLU A 182 3.75 0.12 17.34
CA GLU A 182 4.41 -0.04 16.04
C GLU A 182 3.46 0.27 14.89
N GLY A 183 2.23 -0.24 14.92
CA GLY A 183 1.23 0.01 13.88
C GLY A 183 0.86 1.49 13.78
N LEU A 184 0.75 2.17 14.92
CA LEU A 184 0.52 3.62 14.95
C LEU A 184 1.72 4.37 14.36
N ILE A 185 2.94 4.00 14.75
CA ILE A 185 4.18 4.59 14.20
C ILE A 185 4.24 4.38 12.69
N LEU A 186 3.92 3.19 12.18
CA LEU A 186 3.91 2.88 10.75
C LEU A 186 2.86 3.69 10.00
N PHE A 187 1.68 3.89 10.60
CA PHE A 187 0.65 4.74 10.03
C PHE A 187 1.11 6.20 9.97
N LEU A 188 1.68 6.74 11.05
CA LEU A 188 2.22 8.09 11.07
C LEU A 188 3.42 8.22 10.12
N ALA A 189 4.23 7.17 9.96
CA ALA A 189 5.33 7.13 9.00
C ALA A 189 4.86 7.22 7.52
N LEU A 190 3.55 7.22 7.25
CA LEU A 190 2.99 7.55 5.94
C LEU A 190 2.96 9.04 5.65
N PHE A 191 3.29 9.94 6.58
CA PHE A 191 3.32 11.39 6.29
C PHE A 191 4.28 11.87 5.17
N PRO A 192 5.26 11.10 4.67
CA PRO A 192 5.93 11.40 3.40
C PRO A 192 5.03 11.17 2.16
N PHE A 193 3.95 10.40 2.27
CA PHE A 193 3.03 10.06 1.18
C PHE A 193 2.34 11.26 0.52
N PRO A 194 1.96 12.34 1.23
CA PRO A 194 1.65 13.65 0.64
C PRO A 194 2.63 14.12 -0.43
N GLY A 195 3.94 13.87 -0.29
CA GLY A 195 4.96 14.24 -1.28
C GLY A 195 4.85 13.44 -2.58
N PHE A 196 4.47 12.16 -2.51
CA PHE A 196 4.19 11.35 -3.69
C PHE A 196 2.99 11.90 -4.47
N PHE A 197 1.89 12.23 -3.80
CA PHE A 197 0.74 12.85 -4.46
C PHE A 197 1.05 14.23 -5.00
N ALA A 198 1.83 15.03 -4.28
CA ALA A 198 2.28 16.32 -4.77
C ALA A 198 3.03 16.17 -6.10
N LEU A 199 3.96 15.21 -6.20
CA LEU A 199 4.67 14.90 -7.45
C LEU A 199 3.70 14.48 -8.55
N VAL A 200 2.76 13.56 -8.27
CA VAL A 200 1.77 13.10 -9.27
C VAL A 200 0.88 14.25 -9.75
N ILE A 201 0.46 15.15 -8.85
CA ILE A 201 -0.34 16.34 -9.16
C ILE A 201 0.47 17.32 -10.01
N ILE A 202 1.75 17.55 -9.69
CA ILE A 202 2.64 18.39 -10.50
C ILE A 202 2.75 17.82 -11.91
N ILE A 203 2.98 16.51 -12.06
CA ILE A 203 3.02 15.89 -13.38
C ILE A 203 1.68 16.05 -14.10
N ALA A 204 0.55 15.80 -13.43
CA ALA A 204 -0.79 15.97 -14.02
C ALA A 204 -1.05 17.40 -14.51
N ALA A 205 -0.59 18.40 -13.77
CA ALA A 205 -0.67 19.81 -14.14
C ALA A 205 0.26 20.16 -15.32
N LEU A 206 1.47 19.60 -15.38
CA LEU A 206 2.35 19.76 -16.54
C LEU A 206 1.76 19.11 -17.79
N LEU A 207 1.14 17.93 -17.66
CA LEU A 207 0.47 17.24 -18.77
C LEU A 207 -0.73 18.05 -19.30
N SER A 208 -1.46 18.79 -18.46
CA SER A 208 -2.57 19.62 -18.97
C SER A 208 -2.10 20.79 -19.83
N TRP A 209 -0.87 21.28 -19.67
CA TRP A 209 -0.30 22.33 -20.52
C TRP A 209 0.17 21.80 -21.87
N VAL A 210 0.78 20.62 -21.91
CA VAL A 210 1.32 20.06 -23.15
C VAL A 210 0.31 19.21 -23.92
N SER A 211 -0.84 18.88 -23.33
CA SER A 211 -1.94 18.13 -23.95
C SER A 211 -1.49 16.84 -24.67
N PRO A 212 -0.85 15.90 -23.95
CA PRO A 212 -0.33 14.65 -24.54
C PRO A 212 -1.48 13.74 -24.99
N ASP A 213 -1.17 12.74 -25.82
CA ASP A 213 -2.15 11.73 -26.28
C ASP A 213 -2.90 11.09 -25.07
N PRO A 214 -4.23 11.28 -24.96
CA PRO A 214 -5.04 10.73 -23.89
C PRO A 214 -5.09 9.20 -23.87
N SER A 215 -4.77 8.55 -25.00
CA SER A 215 -4.71 7.09 -25.10
C SER A 215 -3.43 6.50 -24.48
N ASN A 216 -2.44 7.33 -24.15
CA ASN A 216 -1.19 6.89 -23.57
C ASN A 216 -1.42 6.31 -22.15
N PRO A 217 -1.05 5.03 -21.89
CA PRO A 217 -1.28 4.38 -20.60
C PRO A 217 -0.66 5.12 -19.40
N VAL A 218 0.46 5.82 -19.60
CA VAL A 218 1.14 6.60 -18.55
C VAL A 218 0.32 7.84 -18.19
N VAL A 219 -0.19 8.54 -19.21
CA VAL A 219 -1.06 9.71 -19.03
C VAL A 219 -2.33 9.32 -18.28
N GLN A 220 -2.99 8.23 -18.68
CA GLN A 220 -4.17 7.71 -17.99
C GLN A 220 -3.89 7.25 -16.55
N MET A 221 -2.69 6.74 -16.28
CA MET A 221 -2.30 6.35 -14.93
C MET A 221 -2.10 7.58 -14.03
N ILE A 222 -1.41 8.60 -14.53
CA ILE A 222 -1.19 9.86 -13.80
C ILE A 222 -2.52 10.50 -13.44
N TYR A 223 -3.40 10.72 -14.43
CA TYR A 223 -4.74 11.25 -14.18
C TYR A 223 -5.57 10.32 -13.29
N GLY A 224 -5.46 9.00 -13.48
CA GLY A 224 -6.16 8.01 -12.66
C GLY A 224 -5.80 8.04 -11.17
N ILE A 225 -4.59 8.48 -10.82
CA ILE A 225 -4.09 8.64 -9.45
C ILE A 225 -4.34 10.06 -8.92
N SER A 226 -4.16 11.10 -9.75
CA SER A 226 -4.34 12.50 -9.34
C SER A 226 -5.80 12.88 -9.15
N GLU A 227 -6.71 12.39 -10.01
CA GLU A 227 -8.13 12.77 -10.00
C GLU A 227 -8.84 12.52 -8.66
N PRO A 228 -8.77 11.31 -8.06
CA PRO A 228 -9.39 11.03 -6.77
C PRO A 228 -8.97 11.99 -5.66
N VAL A 229 -7.76 12.53 -5.78
CA VAL A 229 -7.13 13.43 -4.82
C VAL A 229 -7.49 14.89 -5.11
N LEU A 230 -7.61 15.28 -6.37
CA LEU A 230 -7.95 16.65 -6.80
C LEU A 230 -9.44 16.96 -6.71
N ILE A 231 -10.32 15.98 -6.89
CA ILE A 231 -11.79 16.16 -6.87
C ILE A 231 -12.28 16.91 -5.62
N PRO A 232 -11.88 16.55 -4.38
CA PRO A 232 -12.30 17.30 -3.20
C PRO A 232 -11.95 18.78 -3.28
N PHE A 233 -10.77 19.13 -3.81
CA PHE A 233 -10.35 20.52 -3.95
C PHE A 233 -11.16 21.25 -5.03
N ARG A 234 -11.43 20.60 -6.18
CA ARG A 234 -12.27 21.16 -7.26
C ARG A 234 -13.71 21.47 -6.83
N ARG A 235 -14.22 20.81 -5.77
CA ARG A 235 -15.55 21.12 -5.22
C ARG A 235 -15.59 22.46 -4.47
N TYR A 236 -14.46 22.94 -3.98
CA TYR A 236 -14.36 24.17 -3.18
C TYR A 236 -13.62 25.30 -3.90
N VAL A 237 -12.76 24.98 -4.87
CA VAL A 237 -11.95 25.96 -5.61
C VAL A 237 -12.64 26.26 -6.95
N PRO A 238 -13.08 27.51 -7.19
CA PRO A 238 -13.65 27.89 -8.48
C PRO A 238 -12.58 27.91 -9.57
N LEU A 239 -13.01 27.70 -10.82
CA LEU A 239 -12.17 27.93 -11.99
C LEU A 239 -11.90 29.43 -12.12
N LEU A 240 -10.63 29.85 -12.10
CA LEU A 240 -10.26 31.25 -12.30
C LEU A 240 -9.81 31.44 -13.76
N GLY A 241 -10.60 32.21 -14.52
CA GLY A 241 -10.28 32.49 -15.93
C GLY A 241 -10.21 31.25 -16.82
N GLY A 242 -10.96 30.19 -16.50
CA GLY A 242 -10.92 28.91 -17.21
C GLY A 242 -9.76 27.99 -16.84
N LEU A 243 -8.88 28.41 -15.92
CA LEU A 243 -7.79 27.58 -15.39
C LEU A 243 -8.20 26.90 -14.09
N ASP A 244 -7.87 25.62 -13.99
CA ASP A 244 -8.05 24.82 -12.78
C ASP A 244 -6.90 25.09 -11.80
N ILE A 245 -7.19 25.84 -10.73
CA ILE A 245 -6.24 26.18 -9.65
C ILE A 245 -6.27 25.14 -8.52
N SER A 246 -7.19 24.17 -8.57
CA SER A 246 -7.25 23.10 -7.56
C SER A 246 -5.93 22.35 -7.35
N PRO A 247 -5.04 22.14 -8.37
CA PRO A 247 -3.74 21.54 -8.14
C PRO A 247 -2.86 22.35 -7.19
N ILE A 248 -2.85 23.68 -7.29
CA ILE A 248 -2.03 24.54 -6.44
C ILE A 248 -2.50 24.46 -4.99
N VAL A 249 -3.82 24.54 -4.77
CA VAL A 249 -4.41 24.44 -3.43
C VAL A 249 -4.14 23.05 -2.84
N ALA A 250 -4.28 21.99 -3.64
CA ALA A 250 -3.96 20.63 -3.21
C ALA A 250 -2.48 20.48 -2.81
N LEU A 251 -1.55 21.05 -3.58
CA LEU A 251 -0.12 21.02 -3.28
C LEU A 251 0.20 21.70 -1.95
N LEU A 252 -0.37 22.89 -1.71
CA LEU A 252 -0.20 23.60 -0.44
C LEU A 252 -0.72 22.78 0.73
N CYS A 253 -1.91 22.20 0.61
CA CYS A 253 -2.47 21.33 1.65
C CYS A 253 -1.58 20.11 1.91
N PHE A 254 -1.07 19.43 0.87
CA PHE A 254 -0.18 18.30 1.06
C PHE A 254 1.15 18.67 1.69
N GLN A 255 1.71 19.83 1.36
CA GLN A 255 2.95 20.31 1.95
C GLN A 255 2.79 20.57 3.46
N ILE A 256 1.70 21.24 3.86
CA ILE A 256 1.40 21.53 5.26
C ILE A 256 1.13 20.24 6.04
N LEU A 257 0.25 19.37 5.52
CA LEU A 257 -0.09 18.10 6.17
C LEU A 257 1.12 17.18 6.31
N GLY A 258 1.94 17.06 5.26
CA GLY A 258 3.17 16.29 5.28
C GLY A 258 4.18 16.84 6.28
N GLY A 259 4.39 18.15 6.30
CA GLY A 259 5.32 18.82 7.23
C GLY A 259 4.92 18.66 8.69
N LEU A 260 3.66 18.94 9.03
CA LEU A 260 3.13 18.76 10.39
C LEU A 260 3.23 17.30 10.85
N GLY A 261 2.85 16.38 9.97
CA GLY A 261 2.92 14.96 10.27
C GLY A 261 4.34 14.46 10.52
N GLN A 262 5.31 14.92 9.73
CA GLN A 262 6.73 14.62 9.95
C GLN A 262 7.26 15.20 11.26
N GLN A 263 6.81 16.38 11.67
CA GLN A 263 7.17 16.96 12.96
C GLN A 263 6.62 16.15 14.13
N VAL A 264 5.38 15.68 14.05
CA VAL A 264 4.79 14.79 15.05
C VAL A 264 5.59 13.50 15.15
N VAL A 265 5.89 12.86 14.02
CA VAL A 265 6.72 11.65 13.98
C VAL A 265 8.10 11.88 14.57
N ALA A 266 8.76 12.98 14.18
CA ALA A 266 10.07 13.33 14.70
C ALA A 266 10.03 13.62 16.22
N GLY A 267 8.96 14.25 16.71
CA GLY A 267 8.75 14.46 18.14
C GLY A 267 8.58 13.15 18.91
N LEU A 268 7.82 12.21 18.37
CA LEU A 268 7.61 10.88 18.97
C LEU A 268 8.88 10.00 18.92
N MET A 269 9.74 10.19 17.93
CA MET A 269 10.96 9.40 17.74
C MET A 269 12.19 9.99 18.46
N ARG A 270 12.11 11.21 19.00
CA ARG A 270 13.22 11.78 19.78
C ARG A 270 13.32 11.03 21.11
N PRO A 271 14.46 10.39 21.43
CA PRO A 271 14.70 9.93 22.79
C PRO A 271 14.76 11.17 23.70
N PHE A 272 14.10 11.10 24.85
CA PHE A 272 14.19 12.11 25.91
C PHE A 272 15.64 12.28 26.38
#